data_AF-A0A1G5RSJ9-F1
#
_entry.id   AF-A0A1G5RSJ9-F1
#
_cell.length_a   1.000
_cell.length_b   1.000
_cell.length_c   1.000
_cell.angle_alpha   90.00
_cell.angle_beta   90.00
_cell.angle_gamma   90.00
#
_symmetry.space_group_name_H-M   'P 1'
#
loop_
_entity.id
_entity.type
_entity.pdbx_description
1 polymer ?
#
loop_
_entity_poly.entity_id
_entity_poly.type
_entity_poly.pdbx_seq_one_letter_code
_entity_poly.pdbx_strand_id
1 'polypeptide(L)'
;MWGILMFLVVGVTIGAVIRFGEKQKKWIGKLQQVGVVLLLFSMGLSIGLNEEILGNMRSLGLQAFAYAGLTSVFSILVVYGLSRILVREVKSK
;
A
#
# COMPACT_ATOMS: atom_id res chain seq x y z
N MET A 1 -2.72 11.63 -11.28
CA MET A 1 -2.00 11.50 -9.98
C MET A 1 -2.32 12.64 -9.02
N TRP A 2 -2.30 13.91 -9.45
CA TRP A 2 -2.62 15.08 -8.62
C TRP A 2 -3.95 15.01 -7.86
N GLY A 3 -5.02 14.47 -8.48
CA GLY A 3 -6.31 14.32 -7.82
C GLY A 3 -6.26 13.47 -6.55
N ILE A 4 -5.56 12.33 -6.59
CA ILE A 4 -5.43 11.41 -5.44
C ILE A 4 -4.68 12.11 -4.29
N LEU A 5 -3.63 12.87 -4.62
CA LEU A 5 -2.88 13.64 -3.62
C LEU A 5 -3.76 14.72 -2.97
N MET A 6 -4.62 15.41 -3.73
CA MET A 6 -5.56 16.37 -3.16
C MET A 6 -6.55 15.70 -2.20
N PHE A 7 -7.15 14.56 -2.59
CA PHE A 7 -8.07 13.82 -1.71
C PHE A 7 -7.36 13.31 -0.45
N LEU A 8 -6.10 12.88 -0.55
CA LEU A 8 -5.28 12.47 0.60
C LEU A 8 -5.08 13.65 1.56
N VAL A 9 -4.64 14.81 1.04
CA VAL A 9 -4.39 16.01 1.86
C VAL A 9 -5.68 16.44 2.56
N VAL A 10 -6.79 16.52 1.83
CA VAL A 10 -8.10 16.87 2.39
C VAL A 10 -8.51 15.85 3.48
N GLY A 11 -8.36 14.56 3.23
CA GLY A 11 -8.67 13.51 4.21
C GLY A 11 -7.84 13.62 5.49
N VAL A 12 -6.54 13.91 5.38
CA VAL A 12 -5.65 14.12 6.52
C VAL A 12 -6.01 15.40 7.28
N THR A 13 -6.28 16.51 6.58
CA THR A 13 -6.70 17.77 7.21
C THR A 13 -8.02 17.60 7.96
N ILE A 14 -9.01 16.93 7.36
CA ILE A 14 -10.30 16.63 8.02
C ILE A 14 -10.08 15.72 9.24
N GLY A 15 -9.23 14.69 9.11
CA GLY A 15 -8.89 13.78 10.20
C GLY A 15 -8.15 14.45 11.37
N ALA A 16 -7.38 15.51 11.09
CA ALA A 16 -6.67 16.28 12.11
C ALA A 16 -7.57 17.31 12.80
N VAL A 17 -8.49 17.94 12.07
CA VAL A 17 -9.41 18.97 12.61
C VAL A 17 -10.60 18.34 13.35
N ILE A 18 -11.13 17.22 12.85
CA ILE A 18 -12.32 16.57 13.42
C ILE A 18 -11.89 15.40 14.31
N ARG A 19 -12.19 15.48 15.61
CA ARG A 19 -11.92 14.40 16.56
C ARG A 19 -13.00 13.33 16.46
N PHE A 20 -12.82 12.37 15.55
CA PHE A 20 -13.73 11.23 15.41
C PHE A 20 -13.70 10.34 16.67
N GLY A 21 -14.87 10.01 17.20
CA GLY A 21 -15.01 9.02 18.27
C GLY A 21 -14.70 7.59 17.79
N GLU A 22 -14.46 6.67 18.74
CA GLU A 22 -14.08 5.28 18.41
C GLU A 22 -15.10 4.55 17.53
N LYS A 23 -16.40 4.80 17.75
CA LYS A 23 -17.46 4.22 16.93
C LYS A 23 -17.37 4.68 15.48
N GLN A 24 -17.19 5.98 15.24
CA GLN A 24 -17.10 6.55 13.89
C GLN A 24 -15.86 6.04 13.16
N LYS A 25 -14.71 5.96 13.84
CA LYS A 25 -13.48 5.38 13.27
C LYS A 25 -13.69 3.93 12.83
N LYS A 26 -14.41 3.12 13.62
CA LYS A 26 -14.73 1.73 13.28
C LYS A 26 -15.65 1.61 12.06
N TRP A 27 -16.64 2.49 11.93
CA TRP A 27 -17.53 2.53 10.76
C TRP A 27 -16.80 2.97 9.49
N ILE A 28 -15.97 4.02 9.58
CA ILE A 28 -15.13 4.48 8.46
C ILE A 28 -14.18 3.38 8.02
N GLY A 29 -13.52 2.69 8.95
CA GLY A 29 -12.64 1.57 8.64
C GLY A 29 -13.36 0.42 7.93
N LYS A 30 -14.57 0.06 8.37
CA LYS A 30 -15.39 -0.95 7.68
C LYS A 30 -15.77 -0.50 6.26
N LEU A 31 -16.18 0.76 6.09
CA LEU A 31 -16.55 1.30 4.78
C LEU A 31 -15.35 1.31 3.82
N GLN A 32 -14.18 1.72 4.32
CA GLN A 32 -12.94 1.69 3.56
C GLN A 32 -12.57 0.26 3.15
N GLN A 33 -12.71 -0.72 4.05
CA GLN A 33 -12.45 -2.12 3.73
C GLN A 33 -13.38 -2.64 2.64
N VAL A 34 -14.69 -2.36 2.73
CA VAL A 34 -15.65 -2.72 1.68
C VAL A 34 -15.27 -2.05 0.35
N GLY A 35 -14.90 -0.77 0.38
CA GLY A 35 -14.44 -0.05 -0.80
C GLY A 35 -13.19 -0.69 -1.43
N VAL A 36 -12.19 -1.05 -0.64
CA VAL A 36 -10.98 -1.72 -1.12
C VAL A 36 -11.31 -3.07 -1.74
N VAL A 37 -12.19 -3.87 -1.13
CA VAL A 37 -12.63 -5.15 -1.70
C VAL A 37 -13.32 -4.95 -3.05
N LEU A 38 -14.24 -3.99 -3.16
CA LEU A 38 -14.92 -3.68 -4.41
C LEU A 38 -13.94 -3.18 -5.49
N LEU A 39 -12.96 -2.35 -5.11
CA LEU A 39 -11.92 -1.86 -6.02
C LEU A 39 -11.04 -3.00 -6.51
N LEU A 40 -10.58 -3.88 -5.62
CA LEU A 40 -9.78 -5.05 -5.98
C LEU A 40 -10.56 -6.01 -6.88
N PHE A 41 -11.85 -6.20 -6.60
CA PHE A 41 -12.73 -7.00 -7.44
C PHE A 41 -12.86 -6.40 -8.84
N SER A 42 -13.14 -5.10 -8.94
CA SER A 42 -13.24 -4.42 -10.23
C SER A 42 -11.91 -4.45 -10.99
N MET A 43 -10.78 -4.27 -10.30
CA MET A 43 -9.46 -4.40 -10.91
C MET A 43 -9.23 -5.82 -11.44
N GLY A 44 -9.63 -6.85 -10.70
CA GLY A 44 -9.57 -8.24 -11.12
C GLY A 44 -10.40 -8.49 -12.39
N LEU A 45 -11.62 -7.97 -12.46
CA LEU A 45 -12.45 -8.04 -13.66
C LEU A 45 -11.80 -7.34 -14.86
N SER A 46 -11.28 -6.13 -14.67
CA SER A 46 -10.60 -5.39 -15.74
C SER A 46 -9.37 -6.12 -16.28
N ILE A 47 -8.60 -6.80 -15.40
CA ILE A 47 -7.46 -7.62 -15.81
C ILE A 47 -7.93 -8.89 -16.53
N GLY A 48 -8.96 -9.56 -16.02
CA GLY A 48 -9.48 -10.81 -16.58
C GLY A 48 -10.18 -10.66 -17.93
N LEU A 49 -10.62 -9.45 -18.29
CA LEU A 49 -11.19 -9.15 -19.61
C LEU A 49 -10.17 -8.55 -20.58
N ASN A 50 -8.96 -8.23 -20.11
CA ASN A 50 -7.93 -7.62 -20.94
C ASN A 50 -7.05 -8.69 -21.59
N GLU A 51 -7.28 -8.95 -22.88
CA GLU A 51 -6.55 -9.96 -23.67
C GLU A 51 -5.05 -9.69 -23.77
N GLU A 52 -4.62 -8.43 -23.72
CA GLU A 52 -3.19 -8.06 -23.72
C GLU A 52 -2.52 -8.48 -22.41
N ILE A 53 -3.20 -8.27 -21.28
CA ILE A 53 -2.71 -8.71 -19.97
C ILE A 53 -2.73 -10.23 -19.89
N LEU A 54 -3.81 -10.89 -20.35
CA LEU A 54 -3.95 -12.35 -20.42
C LEU A 54 -2.85 -12.99 -21.28
N GLY A 55 -2.63 -12.47 -22.49
CA GLY A 55 -1.59 -12.94 -23.40
C GLY A 55 -0.17 -12.73 -22.86
N ASN A 56 0.04 -11.66 -22.08
CA ASN A 56 1.32 -11.35 -21.44
C ASN A 56 1.42 -11.77 -19.97
N MET A 57 0.49 -12.57 -19.43
CA MET A 57 0.47 -12.92 -18.00
C MET A 57 1.76 -13.59 -17.54
N ARG A 58 2.40 -14.37 -18.42
CA ARG A 58 3.70 -14.98 -18.11
C ARG A 58 4.79 -13.93 -17.89
N SER A 59 4.86 -12.91 -18.73
CA SER A 59 5.82 -11.81 -18.61
C SER A 59 5.50 -10.92 -17.41
N LEU A 60 4.24 -10.49 -17.29
CA LEU A 60 3.77 -9.63 -16.20
C LEU A 60 3.88 -10.33 -14.84
N GLY A 61 3.56 -11.62 -14.77
CA GLY A 61 3.69 -12.44 -13.56
C GLY A 61 5.15 -12.63 -13.15
N LEU A 62 6.05 -12.89 -14.11
CA LEU A 62 7.49 -13.00 -13.81
C LEU A 62 8.07 -11.66 -13.34
N GLN A 63 7.69 -10.56 -13.98
CA GLN A 63 8.05 -9.22 -13.54
C GLN A 63 7.53 -8.95 -12.13
N ALA A 64 6.25 -9.21 -11.86
CA ALA A 64 5.64 -9.02 -10.55
C ALA A 64 6.33 -9.88 -9.47
N PHE A 65 6.67 -11.13 -9.78
CA PHE A 65 7.39 -12.01 -8.87
C PHE A 65 8.81 -11.50 -8.58
N ALA A 66 9.53 -11.07 -9.62
CA ALA A 66 10.86 -10.48 -9.48
C ALA A 66 10.81 -9.19 -8.65
N TYR A 67 9.84 -8.29 -8.91
CA TYR A 67 9.63 -7.09 -8.12
C TYR A 67 9.31 -7.43 -6.66
N ALA A 68 8.37 -8.33 -6.40
CA ALA A 68 8.00 -8.71 -5.03
C ALA A 68 9.19 -9.31 -4.27
N GLY A 69 9.93 -10.23 -4.91
CA GLY A 69 11.11 -10.86 -4.30
C GLY A 69 12.23 -9.86 -4.03
N LEU A 70 12.67 -9.12 -5.06
CA LEU A 70 13.76 -8.15 -4.94
C LEU A 70 13.42 -7.05 -3.94
N THR A 71 12.21 -6.48 -3.99
CA THR A 71 11.82 -5.42 -3.05
C THR A 71 11.71 -5.92 -1.62
N SER A 72 11.21 -7.14 -1.40
CA SER A 72 11.13 -7.74 -0.06
C SER A 72 12.52 -8.01 0.52
N VAL A 73 13.41 -8.64 -0.26
CA VAL A 73 14.79 -8.91 0.17
C VAL A 73 15.54 -7.61 0.41
N PHE A 74 15.44 -6.65 -0.50
CA PHE A 74 16.07 -5.33 -0.35
C PHE A 74 15.56 -4.60 0.89
N SER A 75 14.25 -4.59 1.13
CA SER A 75 13.65 -4.01 2.34
C SER A 75 14.23 -4.63 3.61
N ILE A 76 14.33 -5.95 3.68
CA ILE A 76 14.91 -6.66 4.84
C ILE A 76 16.39 -6.30 5.02
N LEU A 77 17.19 -6.30 3.94
CA LEU A 77 18.61 -5.96 4.00
C LEU A 77 18.84 -4.52 4.49
N VAL A 78 18.06 -3.57 3.95
CA VAL A 78 18.12 -2.16 4.33
C VAL A 78 17.71 -1.98 5.78
N VAL A 79 16.59 -2.55 6.21
CA VAL A 79 16.12 -2.46 7.61
C VAL A 79 17.15 -3.08 8.56
N TYR A 80 17.77 -4.21 8.21
CA TYR A 80 18.80 -4.82 9.04
C TYR A 80 20.07 -3.96 9.12
N GLY A 81 20.52 -3.39 8.01
CA GLY A 81 21.65 -2.47 7.96
C GLY A 81 21.42 -1.21 8.79
N LEU A 82 20.28 -0.55 8.60
CA LEU A 82 19.86 0.60 9.38
C LEU A 82 19.69 0.26 10.87
N SER A 83 19.07 -0.87 11.19
CA SER A 83 18.90 -1.32 12.59
C SER A 83 20.26 -1.50 13.28
N ARG A 84 21.25 -2.09 12.60
CA ARG A 84 22.60 -2.24 13.15
C ARG A 84 23.33 -0.91 13.34
N ILE A 85 23.11 0.08 12.48
CA ILE A 85 23.71 1.41 12.58
C ILE A 85 23.03 2.23 13.68
N LEU A 86 21.68 2.30 13.69
CA LEU A 86 20.92 3.04 14.71
C LEU A 86 21.07 2.46 16.12
N VAL A 87 21.06 1.13 16.26
CA VAL A 87 21.23 0.49 17.58
C VAL A 87 22.66 0.64 18.11
N ARG A 88 23.67 0.78 17.23
CA ARG A 88 25.03 1.13 17.65
C ARG A 88 25.14 2.56 18.19
N GLU A 89 24.44 3.52 17.57
CA GLU A 89 24.36 4.90 18.05
C GLU A 89 23.67 5.01 19.42
N VAL A 90 22.57 4.29 19.63
CA VAL A 90 21.82 4.32 20.91
C VAL A 90 22.60 3.70 22.08
N LYS A 91 23.60 2.84 21.82
CA LYS A 91 24.45 2.24 22.87
C LYS A 91 25.75 3.02 23.16
N SER A 92 25.99 4.12 22.44
CA SER A 92 27.16 4.99 22.59
C SER A 92 26.82 6.37 23.18
N LYS A 93 25.67 6.49 23.84
CA LYS A 93 25.34 7.54 24.81
C LYS A 93 24.97 6.90 26.13
#